data_AF-A0A7C3LV81-F1
#
_entry.id   AF-A0A7C3LV81-F1
#
_cell.length_a   1.000
_cell.length_b   1.000
_cell.length_c   1.000
_cell.angle_alpha   90.00
_cell.angle_beta   90.00
_cell.angle_gamma   90.00
#
_symmetry.space_group_name_H-M   'P 1'
#
loop_
_entity.id
_entity.type
_entity.pdbx_description
1 polymer ?
#
loop_
_entity_poly.entity_id
_entity_poly.type
_entity_poly.pdbx_seq_one_letter_code
_entity_poly.pdbx_strand_id
1 'polypeptide(L)'
;MAFGKSGIELTLLCAILTDGYPQDVRRCLRRIQRAEPVERREDIVPILVAPYFSEEARALCREAGVGYFDLAGNAGLETSRVFLALSGKPNPYQREKPLRTPFEGKAERLVRALLLEPDRRWTLRELARIAGISLGLASMVSTILADMGLVAKHRAGLSLLSPKALLETWTQSYDLRRSAFCIYRSWAEVAQIEARLANYPQAPGGAWALTLWSGAYHLLQEESRAPRLALYYQGQPEHLATELHLSPDQGKTVVFVFHPYDESLLWKATEARNHLTVVHPLQLYLDLSSGDEEELRLARRVRERFLGW
;
A
#
# COMPACT_ATOMS: atom_id res chain seq x y z
N MET A 1 -8.80 7.92 62.72
CA MET A 1 -9.46 6.76 62.09
C MET A 1 -10.15 7.25 60.84
N ALA A 2 -9.72 6.82 59.65
CA ALA A 2 -10.29 7.25 58.39
C ALA A 2 -11.58 6.44 58.10
N PHE A 3 -12.69 7.13 57.92
CA PHE A 3 -13.96 6.55 57.49
C PHE A 3 -13.96 6.41 55.96
N GLY A 4 -13.64 5.22 55.45
CA GLY A 4 -13.84 4.82 54.06
C GLY A 4 -14.66 3.55 54.03
N LYS A 5 -15.76 3.53 53.26
CA LYS A 5 -16.57 2.33 53.00
C LYS A 5 -15.66 1.22 52.43
N SER A 6 -15.94 -0.04 52.75
CA SER A 6 -15.24 -1.19 52.17
C SER A 6 -15.20 -1.08 50.64
N GLY A 7 -14.01 -1.08 50.06
CA GLY A 7 -13.83 -1.05 48.60
C GLY A 7 -14.46 -2.29 47.95
N ILE A 8 -14.99 -2.12 46.75
CA ILE A 8 -15.44 -3.25 45.92
C ILE A 8 -14.28 -3.60 44.98
N GLU A 9 -13.79 -4.83 45.04
CA GLU A 9 -12.79 -5.32 44.11
C GLU A 9 -13.48 -5.86 42.85
N LEU A 10 -13.04 -5.40 41.69
CA LEU A 10 -13.47 -5.91 40.37
C LEU A 10 -12.22 -6.31 39.58
N THR A 11 -12.26 -7.49 38.98
CA THR A 11 -11.24 -7.99 38.06
C THR A 11 -11.66 -7.68 36.63
N LEU A 12 -10.85 -6.89 35.93
CA LEU A 12 -11.12 -6.50 34.55
C LEU A 12 -10.28 -7.35 33.58
N LEU A 13 -10.95 -8.06 32.65
CA LEU A 13 -10.29 -8.78 31.57
C LEU A 13 -10.24 -7.91 30.33
N CYS A 14 -9.11 -7.21 30.16
CA CYS A 14 -8.94 -6.24 29.09
C CYS A 14 -8.41 -6.88 27.80
N ALA A 15 -9.12 -6.68 26.69
CA ALA A 15 -8.62 -6.93 25.35
C ALA A 15 -8.32 -5.59 24.66
N ILE A 16 -7.08 -5.42 24.20
CA ILE A 16 -6.63 -4.19 23.55
C ILE A 16 -6.82 -4.33 22.03
N LEU A 17 -7.50 -3.36 21.43
CA LEU A 17 -7.69 -3.23 20.00
C LEU A 17 -6.75 -2.17 19.44
N THR A 18 -6.25 -2.40 18.22
CA THR A 18 -5.48 -1.40 17.47
C THR A 18 -6.32 -0.16 17.17
N ASP A 19 -7.59 -0.37 16.81
CA ASP A 19 -8.57 0.68 16.51
C ASP A 19 -9.94 0.31 17.11
N GLY A 20 -10.78 1.30 17.42
CA GLY A 20 -12.14 1.08 17.95
C GLY A 20 -13.24 1.11 16.87
N TYR A 21 -12.92 0.67 15.65
CA TYR A 21 -13.91 0.60 14.56
C TYR A 21 -14.97 -0.48 14.82
N PRO A 22 -16.25 -0.26 14.42
CA PRO A 22 -17.34 -1.21 14.67
C PRO A 22 -17.07 -2.65 14.19
N GLN A 23 -16.37 -2.82 13.07
CA GLN A 23 -16.02 -4.14 12.53
C GLN A 23 -15.05 -4.93 13.42
N ASP A 24 -14.07 -4.25 14.01
CA ASP A 24 -13.07 -4.85 14.88
C ASP A 24 -13.67 -5.20 16.23
N VAL A 25 -14.55 -4.33 16.74
CA VAL A 25 -15.38 -4.59 17.91
C VAL A 25 -16.25 -5.82 17.71
N ARG A 26 -17.02 -5.91 16.62
CA ARG A 26 -17.84 -7.11 16.30
C ARG A 26 -17.00 -8.38 16.24
N ARG A 27 -15.80 -8.32 15.65
CA ARG A 27 -14.88 -9.46 15.58
C ARG A 27 -14.40 -9.89 16.97
N CYS A 28 -14.05 -8.94 17.84
CA CYS A 28 -13.61 -9.23 19.20
C CYS A 28 -14.75 -9.78 20.06
N LEU A 29 -15.94 -9.17 20.01
CA LEU A 29 -17.12 -9.63 20.74
C LEU A 29 -17.50 -11.07 20.38
N ARG A 30 -17.43 -11.44 19.09
CA ARG A 30 -17.64 -12.84 18.66
C ARG A 30 -16.61 -13.81 19.25
N ARG A 31 -15.37 -13.38 19.49
CA ARG A 31 -14.35 -14.21 20.15
C ARG A 31 -14.65 -14.37 21.63
N ILE A 32 -15.05 -13.29 22.30
CA ILE A 32 -15.45 -13.31 23.72
C ILE A 32 -16.65 -14.24 23.92
N GLN A 33 -17.65 -14.18 23.05
CA GLN A 33 -18.84 -15.05 23.10
C GLN A 33 -18.53 -16.53 22.86
N ARG A 34 -17.45 -16.84 22.13
CA ARG A 34 -17.03 -18.22 21.81
C ARG A 34 -16.05 -18.81 22.82
N ALA A 35 -15.41 -17.97 23.63
CA ALA A 35 -14.56 -18.45 24.71
C ALA A 35 -15.46 -19.17 25.73
N GLU A 36 -15.02 -20.33 26.22
CA GLU A 36 -15.73 -21.01 27.30
C GLU A 36 -15.88 -20.05 28.48
N PRO A 37 -17.02 -20.05 29.18
CA PRO A 37 -17.20 -19.21 30.36
C PRO A 37 -16.15 -19.62 31.39
N VAL A 38 -15.07 -18.83 31.50
CA VAL A 38 -14.28 -18.74 32.74
C VAL A 38 -15.33 -18.61 33.83
N GLU A 39 -15.33 -19.53 34.81
CA GLU A 39 -16.31 -19.55 35.92
C GLU A 39 -16.74 -18.12 36.22
N ARG A 40 -18.01 -17.79 35.93
CA ARG A 40 -18.54 -16.44 36.07
C ARG A 40 -18.58 -16.08 37.55
N ARG A 41 -17.41 -15.79 38.11
CA ARG A 41 -17.29 -15.05 39.36
C ARG A 41 -17.90 -13.69 39.06
N GLU A 42 -18.83 -13.26 39.92
CA GLU A 42 -19.54 -11.98 39.77
C GLU A 42 -18.61 -10.78 39.61
N ASP A 43 -17.34 -10.94 39.99
CA ASP A 43 -16.34 -9.89 40.03
C ASP A 43 -15.44 -9.84 38.77
N ILE A 44 -15.65 -10.68 37.74
CA ILE A 44 -14.87 -10.66 36.49
C ILE A 44 -15.66 -10.00 35.34
N VAL A 45 -15.12 -8.94 34.75
CA VAL A 45 -15.77 -8.18 33.67
C VAL A 45 -14.88 -8.12 32.43
N PRO A 46 -15.36 -8.55 31.24
CA PRO A 46 -14.65 -8.33 29.99
C PRO A 46 -14.71 -6.85 29.58
N ILE A 47 -13.56 -6.30 29.18
CA ILE A 47 -13.40 -4.92 28.76
C ILE A 47 -12.67 -4.85 27.42
N LEU A 48 -13.17 -4.03 26.49
CA LEU A 48 -12.42 -3.63 25.29
C LEU A 48 -11.73 -2.29 25.52
N VAL A 49 -10.44 -2.22 25.17
CA VAL A 49 -9.66 -0.98 25.21
C VAL A 49 -9.22 -0.62 23.80
N ALA A 50 -9.46 0.62 23.37
CA ALA A 50 -9.06 1.10 22.05
C ALA A 50 -8.66 2.58 22.10
N PRO A 51 -7.96 3.13 21.09
CA PRO A 51 -7.66 4.55 21.04
C PRO A 51 -8.92 5.44 21.12
N TYR A 52 -10.01 5.03 20.46
CA TYR A 52 -11.29 5.73 20.47
C TYR A 52 -12.44 4.79 20.07
N PHE A 53 -13.57 4.83 20.80
CA PHE A 53 -14.81 4.16 20.39
C PHE A 53 -15.82 5.17 19.85
N SER A 54 -16.30 4.93 18.62
CA SER A 54 -17.46 5.64 18.06
C SER A 54 -18.76 5.27 18.79
N GLU A 55 -19.83 6.05 18.63
CA GLU A 55 -21.12 5.75 19.28
C GLU A 55 -21.68 4.39 18.86
N GLU A 56 -21.55 4.01 17.59
CA GLU A 56 -21.92 2.66 17.11
C GLU A 56 -21.11 1.57 17.81
N ALA A 57 -19.79 1.76 17.94
CA ALA A 57 -18.92 0.80 18.60
C ALA A 57 -19.25 0.66 20.11
N ARG A 58 -19.60 1.75 20.78
CA ARG A 58 -20.07 1.73 22.17
C ARG A 58 -21.40 1.01 22.33
N ALA A 59 -22.33 1.22 21.40
CA ALA A 59 -23.60 0.52 21.38
C ALA A 59 -23.40 -1.00 21.26
N LEU A 60 -22.51 -1.44 20.36
CA LEU A 60 -22.17 -2.87 20.21
C LEU A 60 -21.59 -3.49 21.49
N CYS A 61 -20.72 -2.76 22.21
CA CYS A 61 -20.19 -3.22 23.49
C CYS A 61 -21.30 -3.35 24.55
N ARG A 62 -22.18 -2.33 24.67
CA ARG A 62 -23.33 -2.34 25.60
C ARG A 62 -24.27 -3.50 25.32
N GLU A 63 -24.66 -3.70 24.06
CA GLU A 63 -25.53 -4.79 23.62
C GLU A 63 -24.94 -6.17 23.96
N ALA A 64 -23.62 -6.30 23.93
CA ALA A 64 -22.92 -7.54 24.25
C ALA A 64 -22.63 -7.73 25.75
N GLY A 65 -22.97 -6.76 26.61
CA GLY A 65 -22.63 -6.79 28.04
C GLY A 65 -21.13 -6.72 28.31
N VAL A 66 -20.36 -6.10 27.41
CA VAL A 66 -18.90 -5.96 27.51
C VAL A 66 -18.58 -4.49 27.79
N GLY A 67 -17.76 -4.22 28.79
CA GLY A 67 -17.33 -2.85 29.09
C GLY A 67 -16.33 -2.33 28.06
N TYR A 68 -16.12 -1.02 28.05
CA TYR A 68 -15.15 -0.38 27.16
C TYR A 68 -14.46 0.82 27.82
N PHE A 69 -13.20 1.04 27.47
CA PHE A 69 -12.44 2.25 27.79
C PHE A 69 -11.71 2.76 26.55
N ASP A 70 -11.81 4.05 26.26
CA ASP A 70 -10.93 4.67 25.28
C ASP A 70 -9.98 5.70 25.87
N LEU A 71 -8.94 6.00 25.10
CA LEU A 71 -7.89 6.95 25.48
C LEU A 71 -8.37 8.42 25.39
N ALA A 72 -9.54 8.68 24.80
CA ALA A 72 -10.21 9.98 24.89
C ALA A 72 -10.89 10.18 26.25
N GLY A 73 -11.05 9.11 27.05
CA GLY A 73 -11.72 9.10 28.34
C GLY A 73 -13.22 8.88 28.25
N ASN A 74 -13.72 8.31 27.14
CA ASN A 74 -15.03 7.68 27.12
C ASN A 74 -14.92 6.27 27.72
N ALA A 75 -15.95 5.88 28.45
CA ALA A 75 -15.97 4.65 29.21
C ALA A 75 -17.40 4.13 29.38
N GLY A 76 -17.56 2.81 29.35
CA GLY A 76 -18.80 2.13 29.67
C GLY A 76 -18.53 0.88 30.47
N LEU A 77 -19.16 0.74 31.62
CA LEU A 77 -19.09 -0.47 32.44
C LEU A 77 -20.42 -0.62 33.16
N GLU A 78 -21.04 -1.78 33.04
CA GLU A 78 -22.28 -2.11 33.72
C GLU A 78 -22.16 -3.50 34.35
N THR A 79 -22.21 -3.53 35.67
CA THR A 79 -22.25 -4.75 36.49
C THR A 79 -23.36 -4.63 37.52
N SER A 80 -23.63 -5.69 38.28
CA SER A 80 -24.60 -5.65 39.39
C SER A 80 -24.20 -4.67 40.51
N ARG A 81 -22.93 -4.24 40.57
CA ARG A 81 -22.38 -3.41 41.64
C ARG A 81 -21.85 -2.05 41.18
N VAL A 82 -21.51 -1.90 39.90
CA VAL A 82 -20.88 -0.69 39.35
C VAL A 82 -21.49 -0.34 38.01
N PHE A 83 -21.90 0.92 37.88
CA PHE A 83 -22.32 1.51 36.61
C PHE A 83 -21.45 2.74 36.30
N LEU A 84 -20.87 2.78 35.12
CA LEU A 84 -20.05 3.86 34.60
C LEU A 84 -20.45 4.13 33.14
N ALA A 85 -20.80 5.39 32.85
CA ALA A 85 -21.07 5.85 31.49
C ALA A 85 -20.48 7.25 31.31
N LEU A 86 -19.31 7.31 30.66
CA LEU A 86 -18.65 8.54 30.25
C LEU A 86 -18.68 8.60 28.73
N SER A 87 -19.33 9.63 28.18
CA SER A 87 -19.50 9.80 26.74
C SER A 87 -19.36 11.26 26.34
N GLY A 88 -19.36 11.53 25.03
CA GLY A 88 -19.27 12.90 24.50
C GLY A 88 -17.85 13.46 24.39
N LYS A 89 -16.80 12.72 24.78
CA LYS A 89 -15.43 13.16 24.54
C LYS A 89 -15.05 12.92 23.08
N PRO A 90 -14.58 13.95 22.36
CA PRO A 90 -14.21 13.83 20.96
C PRO A 90 -12.97 12.95 20.82
N ASN A 91 -12.76 12.36 19.63
CA ASN A 91 -11.57 11.56 19.36
C ASN A 91 -10.32 12.46 19.26
N PRO A 92 -9.39 12.44 20.23
CA PRO A 92 -8.16 13.22 20.15
C PRO A 92 -7.16 12.60 19.16
N TYR A 93 -7.40 11.35 18.73
CA TYR A 93 -6.67 10.60 17.72
C TYR A 93 -7.44 10.54 16.40
N GLN A 94 -8.24 11.55 16.08
CA GLN A 94 -8.72 11.73 14.71
C GLN A 94 -7.47 11.83 13.83
N ARG A 95 -7.06 10.71 13.22
CA ARG A 95 -6.18 10.77 12.06
C ARG A 95 -6.91 11.68 11.09
N GLU A 96 -6.33 12.84 10.80
CA GLU A 96 -6.71 13.60 9.62
C GLU A 96 -6.85 12.59 8.50
N LYS A 97 -8.00 12.55 7.83
CA LYS A 97 -8.08 11.79 6.58
C LYS A 97 -6.88 12.27 5.77
N PRO A 98 -5.93 11.39 5.39
CA PRO A 98 -4.79 11.85 4.63
C PRO A 98 -5.36 12.67 3.48
N LEU A 99 -4.88 13.91 3.34
CA LEU A 99 -5.21 14.75 2.19
C LEU A 99 -5.11 13.83 0.98
N ARG A 100 -6.23 13.59 0.28
CA ARG A 100 -6.24 12.64 -0.83
C ARG A 100 -5.38 13.24 -1.93
N THR A 101 -4.10 12.89 -1.94
CA THR A 101 -3.19 13.30 -3.00
C THR A 101 -3.57 12.54 -4.27
N PRO A 102 -3.32 13.12 -5.45
CA PRO A 102 -3.53 12.40 -6.70
C PRO A 102 -2.50 11.27 -6.90
N PHE A 103 -1.53 11.13 -5.99
CA PHE A 103 -0.33 10.28 -6.12
C PHE A 103 -0.34 9.05 -5.20
N GLU A 104 -1.46 8.77 -4.54
CA GLU A 104 -1.58 7.66 -3.59
C GLU A 104 -2.77 6.73 -3.88
N GLY A 105 -2.62 5.48 -3.46
CA GLY A 105 -3.66 4.45 -3.61
C GLY A 105 -4.15 4.34 -5.05
N LYS A 106 -5.45 4.13 -5.24
CA LYS A 106 -6.00 4.01 -6.60
C LYS A 106 -6.02 5.33 -7.40
N ALA A 107 -5.84 6.48 -6.75
CA ALA A 107 -5.86 7.78 -7.44
C ALA A 107 -4.66 7.92 -8.41
N GLU A 108 -3.50 7.38 -8.01
CA GLU A 108 -2.27 7.42 -8.80
C GLU A 108 -2.43 6.73 -10.17
N ARG A 109 -3.36 5.77 -10.31
CA ARG A 109 -3.63 5.08 -11.58
C ARG A 109 -4.13 6.05 -12.65
N LEU A 110 -4.83 7.12 -12.26
CA LEU A 110 -5.25 8.18 -13.18
C LEU A 110 -4.04 9.02 -13.63
N VAL A 111 -3.16 9.40 -12.71
CA VAL A 111 -1.91 10.10 -13.01
C VAL A 111 -1.06 9.27 -13.97
N ARG A 112 -0.94 7.96 -13.71
CA ARG A 112 -0.27 7.01 -14.59
C ARG A 112 -0.89 6.98 -15.99
N ALA A 113 -2.21 6.86 -16.09
CA ALA A 113 -2.90 6.83 -17.37
C ALA A 113 -2.67 8.12 -18.19
N LEU A 114 -2.65 9.28 -17.54
CA LEU A 114 -2.31 10.55 -18.18
C LEU A 114 -0.86 10.55 -18.71
N LEU A 115 0.11 10.08 -17.92
CA LEU A 115 1.53 10.07 -18.31
C LEU A 115 1.87 8.98 -19.34
N LEU A 116 1.08 7.90 -19.44
CA LEU A 116 1.25 6.86 -20.46
C LEU A 116 0.80 7.32 -21.85
N GLU A 117 -0.16 8.25 -21.94
CA GLU A 117 -0.65 8.83 -23.19
C GLU A 117 -0.74 10.36 -23.06
N PRO A 118 0.41 11.06 -22.96
CA PRO A 118 0.45 12.48 -22.57
C PRO A 118 -0.22 13.42 -23.58
N ASP A 119 -0.18 13.08 -24.88
CA ASP A 119 -0.77 13.87 -25.95
C ASP A 119 -2.28 13.62 -26.12
N ARG A 120 -2.83 12.62 -25.44
CA ARG A 120 -4.23 12.24 -25.58
C ARG A 120 -5.13 13.17 -24.77
N ARG A 121 -6.20 13.63 -25.41
CA ARG A 121 -7.34 14.23 -24.71
C ARG A 121 -8.28 13.12 -24.22
N TRP A 122 -8.63 13.18 -22.95
CA TRP A 122 -9.38 12.14 -22.27
C TRP A 122 -10.78 12.59 -21.87
N THR A 123 -11.77 11.72 -21.98
CA THR A 123 -13.01 11.91 -21.21
C THR A 123 -12.81 11.39 -19.79
N LEU A 124 -13.48 12.02 -18.81
CA LEU A 124 -13.34 11.60 -17.42
C LEU A 124 -13.86 10.17 -17.17
N ARG A 125 -14.88 9.74 -17.93
CA ARG A 125 -15.42 8.38 -17.88
C ARG A 125 -14.41 7.36 -18.42
N GLU A 126 -13.72 7.67 -19.50
CA GLU A 126 -12.66 6.81 -20.04
C GLU A 126 -11.49 6.68 -19.07
N LEU A 127 -11.01 7.79 -18.50
CA LEU A 127 -9.94 7.77 -17.50
C LEU A 127 -10.34 6.94 -16.28
N ALA A 128 -11.55 7.15 -15.75
CA ALA A 128 -12.05 6.38 -14.62
C ALA A 128 -12.07 4.87 -14.93
N ARG A 129 -12.53 4.50 -16.13
CA ARG A 129 -12.60 3.10 -16.59
C ARG A 129 -11.21 2.47 -16.72
N ILE A 130 -10.28 3.12 -17.43
CA ILE A 130 -8.92 2.58 -17.63
C ILE A 130 -8.14 2.55 -16.32
N ALA A 131 -8.30 3.56 -15.47
CA ALA A 131 -7.66 3.59 -14.15
C ALA A 131 -8.30 2.60 -13.16
N GLY A 132 -9.47 2.01 -13.47
CA GLY A 132 -10.18 1.11 -12.56
C GLY A 132 -10.69 1.81 -11.29
N ILE A 133 -11.12 3.06 -11.41
CA ILE A 133 -11.59 3.90 -10.30
C ILE A 133 -13.02 4.42 -10.52
N SER A 134 -13.64 4.87 -9.43
CA SER A 134 -14.97 5.50 -9.54
C SER A 134 -14.89 6.85 -10.24
N LEU A 135 -15.98 7.22 -10.93
CA LEU A 135 -16.07 8.53 -11.60
C LEU A 135 -15.94 9.69 -10.60
N GLY A 136 -16.43 9.52 -9.37
CA GLY A 136 -16.26 10.51 -8.30
C GLY A 136 -14.78 10.69 -7.89
N LEU A 137 -14.02 9.59 -7.79
CA LEU A 137 -12.58 9.68 -7.52
C LEU A 137 -11.85 10.35 -8.68
N ALA A 138 -12.15 9.96 -9.92
CA ALA A 138 -11.57 10.58 -11.11
C ALA A 138 -11.86 12.10 -11.16
N SER A 139 -13.10 12.51 -10.86
CA SER A 139 -13.49 13.93 -10.80
C SER A 139 -12.65 14.70 -9.79
N MET A 140 -12.57 14.18 -8.57
CA MET A 140 -11.78 14.77 -7.49
C MET A 140 -10.30 14.91 -7.87
N VAL A 141 -9.66 13.83 -8.34
CA VAL A 141 -8.26 13.83 -8.79
C VAL A 141 -8.05 14.85 -9.92
N SER A 142 -8.95 14.89 -10.91
CA SER A 142 -8.85 15.84 -12.02
C SER A 142 -8.97 17.30 -11.58
N THR A 143 -9.73 17.60 -10.51
CA THR A 143 -9.82 18.94 -9.92
C THR A 143 -8.51 19.30 -9.24
N ILE A 144 -7.98 18.43 -8.38
CA ILE A 144 -6.71 18.67 -7.70
C ILE A 144 -5.58 18.92 -8.71
N LEU A 145 -5.46 18.06 -9.73
CA LEU A 145 -4.44 18.23 -10.78
C LEU A 145 -4.63 19.54 -11.56
N ALA A 146 -5.87 20.00 -11.75
CA ALA A 146 -6.14 21.27 -12.44
C ALA A 146 -5.80 22.48 -11.57
N ASP A 147 -6.11 22.42 -10.27
CA ASP A 147 -5.77 23.46 -9.29
C ASP A 147 -4.24 23.58 -9.12
N MET A 148 -3.52 22.47 -9.29
CA MET A 148 -2.04 22.45 -9.35
C MET A 148 -1.46 22.93 -10.69
N GLY A 149 -2.31 23.24 -11.69
CA GLY A 149 -1.87 23.66 -13.02
C GLY A 149 -1.24 22.54 -13.88
N LEU A 150 -1.48 21.27 -13.54
CA LEU A 150 -0.89 20.12 -14.23
C LEU A 150 -1.77 19.62 -15.39
N VAL A 151 -3.08 19.85 -15.33
CA VAL A 151 -4.03 19.47 -16.38
C VAL A 151 -4.99 20.63 -16.70
N ALA A 152 -5.50 20.65 -17.93
CA ALA A 152 -6.55 21.58 -18.34
C ALA A 152 -7.87 20.84 -18.55
N LYS A 153 -8.95 21.43 -18.00
CA LYS A 153 -10.33 20.97 -18.21
C LYS A 153 -10.96 21.77 -19.35
N HIS A 154 -11.42 21.07 -20.37
CA HIS A 154 -12.15 21.63 -21.50
C HIS A 154 -13.54 20.99 -21.59
N ARG A 155 -14.45 21.61 -22.36
CA ARG A 155 -15.77 21.01 -22.67
C ARG A 155 -15.64 19.62 -23.29
N ALA A 156 -14.59 19.40 -24.08
CA ALA A 156 -14.32 18.14 -24.78
C ALA A 156 -13.55 17.10 -23.94
N GLY A 157 -13.11 17.43 -22.72
CA GLY A 157 -12.36 16.50 -21.87
C GLY A 157 -11.21 17.14 -21.10
N LEU A 158 -10.35 16.28 -20.56
CA LEU A 158 -9.16 16.61 -19.79
C LEU A 158 -7.92 16.42 -20.69
N SER A 159 -6.97 17.35 -20.64
CA SER A 159 -5.66 17.21 -21.28
C SER A 159 -4.54 17.54 -20.32
N LEU A 160 -3.43 16.83 -20.44
CA LEU A 160 -2.23 17.05 -19.66
C LEU A 160 -1.50 18.30 -20.17
N LEU A 161 -1.11 19.22 -19.27
CA LEU A 161 -0.44 20.48 -19.63
C LEU A 161 1.08 20.32 -19.68
N SER A 162 1.65 19.67 -18.67
CA SER A 162 3.08 19.41 -18.60
C SER A 162 3.31 18.00 -18.04
N PRO A 163 3.62 17.02 -18.91
CA PRO A 163 3.98 15.68 -18.48
C PRO A 163 5.19 15.68 -17.54
N LYS A 164 6.19 16.51 -17.84
CA LYS A 164 7.39 16.69 -17.01
C LYS A 164 7.03 17.14 -15.60
N ALA A 165 6.27 18.22 -15.45
CA ALA A 165 5.91 18.74 -14.14
C ALA A 165 5.07 17.72 -13.35
N LEU A 166 4.15 17.00 -14.01
CA LEU A 166 3.34 15.98 -13.36
C LEU A 166 4.21 14.82 -12.85
N LEU A 167 5.15 14.35 -13.66
CA LEU A 167 6.08 13.29 -13.26
C LEU A 167 6.99 13.74 -12.12
N GLU A 168 7.62 14.91 -12.23
CA GLU A 168 8.49 15.46 -11.18
C GLU A 168 7.73 15.65 -9.86
N THR A 169 6.48 16.09 -9.92
CA THR A 169 5.62 16.20 -8.73
C THR A 169 5.28 14.81 -8.16
N TRP A 170 4.94 13.85 -9.02
CA TRP A 170 4.63 12.48 -8.57
C TRP A 170 5.85 11.83 -7.89
N THR A 171 7.04 12.01 -8.46
CA THR A 171 8.29 11.49 -7.92
C THR A 171 8.54 11.93 -6.47
N GLN A 172 8.15 13.15 -6.09
CA GLN A 172 8.32 13.64 -4.70
C GLN A 172 7.51 12.85 -3.67
N SER A 173 6.42 12.20 -4.09
CA SER A 173 5.56 11.36 -3.23
C SER A 173 5.73 9.86 -3.50
N TYR A 174 6.55 9.50 -4.49
CA TYR A 174 6.76 8.11 -4.87
C TYR A 174 7.78 7.44 -3.94
N ASP A 175 7.45 6.25 -3.48
CA ASP A 175 8.34 5.43 -2.67
C ASP A 175 8.27 3.99 -3.13
N LEU A 176 9.38 3.50 -3.70
CA LEU A 176 9.55 2.11 -4.10
C LEU A 176 9.24 1.12 -2.96
N ARG A 177 9.51 1.49 -1.69
CA ARG A 177 9.33 0.65 -0.50
C ARG A 177 7.87 0.34 -0.18
N ARG A 178 6.92 1.00 -0.85
CA ARG A 178 5.50 0.59 -0.83
C ARG A 178 5.33 -0.83 -1.34
N SER A 179 6.17 -1.26 -2.29
CA SER A 179 6.24 -2.64 -2.75
C SER A 179 7.11 -3.44 -1.78
N ALA A 180 6.49 -4.36 -1.05
CA ALA A 180 7.24 -5.31 -0.21
C ALA A 180 8.18 -6.14 -1.08
N PHE A 181 9.33 -6.55 -0.56
CA PHE A 181 10.29 -7.33 -1.34
C PHE A 181 11.03 -8.34 -0.49
N CYS A 182 11.52 -9.38 -1.17
CA CYS A 182 12.43 -10.36 -0.63
C CYS A 182 13.78 -10.24 -1.34
N ILE A 183 14.85 -10.57 -0.62
CA ILE A 183 16.20 -10.65 -1.18
C ILE A 183 16.59 -12.12 -1.22
N TYR A 184 17.01 -12.57 -2.39
CA TYR A 184 17.61 -13.87 -2.60
C TYR A 184 19.03 -13.73 -3.14
N ARG A 185 19.75 -14.85 -3.21
CA ARG A 185 21.09 -14.95 -3.77
C ARG A 185 21.20 -16.16 -4.69
N SER A 186 22.15 -16.11 -5.62
CA SER A 186 22.47 -17.24 -6.48
C SER A 186 23.97 -17.30 -6.79
N TRP A 187 24.49 -18.50 -7.02
CA TRP A 187 25.81 -18.71 -7.62
C TRP A 187 25.80 -18.55 -9.14
N ALA A 188 24.61 -18.51 -9.75
CA ALA A 188 24.47 -18.22 -11.17
C ALA A 188 24.75 -16.74 -11.46
N GLU A 189 25.35 -16.48 -12.62
CA GLU A 189 25.52 -15.12 -13.14
C GLU A 189 24.17 -14.54 -13.57
N VAL A 190 24.07 -13.21 -13.61
CA VAL A 190 22.79 -12.55 -13.89
C VAL A 190 22.18 -12.98 -15.23
N ALA A 191 23.01 -13.16 -16.27
CA ALA A 191 22.55 -13.63 -17.58
C ALA A 191 21.93 -15.03 -17.53
N GLN A 192 22.42 -15.91 -16.66
CA GLN A 192 21.86 -17.26 -16.49
C GLN A 192 20.51 -17.22 -15.76
N ILE A 193 20.38 -16.34 -14.76
CA ILE A 193 19.10 -16.12 -14.06
C ILE A 193 18.06 -15.54 -15.03
N GLU A 194 18.45 -14.58 -15.86
CA GLU A 194 17.57 -14.02 -16.87
C GLU A 194 17.17 -15.04 -17.94
N ALA A 195 18.07 -15.92 -18.37
CA ALA A 195 17.71 -16.98 -19.30
C ALA A 195 16.64 -17.92 -18.71
N ARG A 196 16.68 -18.20 -17.39
CA ARG A 196 15.61 -18.94 -16.70
C ARG A 196 14.33 -18.11 -16.65
N LEU A 197 14.43 -16.82 -16.33
CA LEU A 197 13.29 -15.91 -16.26
C LEU A 197 12.57 -15.76 -17.61
N ALA A 198 13.31 -15.64 -18.71
CA ALA A 198 12.75 -15.57 -20.07
C ALA A 198 11.94 -16.82 -20.46
N ASN A 199 12.30 -17.98 -19.89
CA ASN A 199 11.57 -19.24 -20.07
C ASN A 199 10.46 -19.45 -19.02
N TYR A 200 10.35 -18.56 -18.02
CA TYR A 200 9.37 -18.68 -16.96
C TYR A 200 8.01 -18.12 -17.41
N PRO A 201 6.95 -18.95 -17.51
CA PRO A 201 5.68 -18.54 -18.08
C PRO A 201 4.97 -17.51 -17.19
N GLN A 202 4.59 -16.37 -17.78
CA GLN A 202 3.85 -15.31 -17.05
C GLN A 202 2.43 -15.74 -16.63
N ALA A 203 1.83 -16.72 -17.32
CA ALA A 203 0.57 -17.34 -16.93
C ALA A 203 0.70 -18.88 -16.99
N PRO A 204 0.29 -19.63 -15.95
CA PRO A 204 -0.26 -19.21 -14.66
C PRO A 204 0.80 -18.72 -13.65
N GLY A 205 2.08 -18.64 -14.05
CA GLY A 205 3.21 -18.35 -13.15
C GLY A 205 3.21 -16.97 -12.51
N GLY A 206 2.42 -16.01 -12.97
CA GLY A 206 2.31 -14.66 -12.44
C GLY A 206 3.14 -13.65 -13.26
N ALA A 207 2.57 -12.47 -13.50
CA ALA A 207 3.23 -11.46 -14.32
C ALA A 207 4.50 -10.94 -13.62
N TRP A 208 5.54 -10.69 -14.42
CA TRP A 208 6.80 -10.16 -13.94
C TRP A 208 7.39 -9.17 -14.93
N ALA A 209 8.20 -8.25 -14.42
CA ALA A 209 8.98 -7.33 -15.24
C ALA A 209 10.24 -6.88 -14.50
N LEU A 210 11.36 -6.79 -15.22
CA LEU A 210 12.59 -6.21 -14.70
C LEU A 210 12.40 -4.72 -14.39
N THR A 211 13.00 -4.25 -13.29
CA THR A 211 13.00 -2.84 -12.88
C THR A 211 14.39 -2.41 -12.41
N LEU A 212 14.55 -1.16 -11.94
CA LEU A 212 15.79 -0.54 -11.47
C LEU A 212 16.94 -0.74 -12.49
N TRP A 213 18.17 -0.94 -12.01
CA TRP A 213 19.34 -1.23 -12.85
C TRP A 213 19.14 -2.39 -13.81
N SER A 214 18.31 -3.40 -13.50
CA SER A 214 18.03 -4.50 -14.43
C SER A 214 17.21 -4.05 -15.62
N GLY A 215 16.15 -3.28 -15.38
CA GLY A 215 15.36 -2.69 -16.47
C GLY A 215 16.17 -1.67 -17.27
N ALA A 216 16.94 -0.83 -16.57
CA ALA A 216 17.79 0.19 -17.18
C ALA A 216 18.87 -0.43 -18.07
N TYR A 217 19.50 -1.52 -17.64
CA TYR A 217 20.49 -2.26 -18.44
C TYR A 217 19.93 -2.64 -19.83
N HIS A 218 18.72 -3.20 -19.87
CA HIS A 218 18.11 -3.64 -21.14
C HIS A 218 17.60 -2.49 -22.00
N LEU A 219 16.99 -1.46 -21.39
CA LEU A 219 16.48 -0.32 -22.15
C LEU A 219 17.61 0.59 -22.66
N LEU A 220 18.56 0.96 -21.80
CA LEU A 220 19.65 1.86 -22.15
C LEU A 220 20.79 1.17 -22.91
N GLN A 221 20.87 -0.17 -22.85
CA GLN A 221 21.95 -0.99 -23.41
C GLN A 221 23.29 -0.70 -22.75
N GLU A 222 23.32 -0.75 -21.41
CA GLU A 222 24.56 -0.51 -20.64
C GLU A 222 25.63 -1.56 -20.94
N GLU A 223 26.90 -1.14 -20.91
CA GLU A 223 28.04 -1.99 -21.25
C GLU A 223 28.46 -2.94 -20.11
N SER A 224 28.14 -2.57 -18.87
CA SER A 224 28.53 -3.32 -17.67
C SER A 224 27.34 -3.61 -16.79
N ARG A 225 27.43 -4.74 -16.09
CA ARG A 225 26.37 -5.24 -15.21
C ARG A 225 26.94 -5.68 -13.88
N ALA A 226 26.46 -5.07 -12.81
CA ALA A 226 26.74 -5.52 -11.46
C ALA A 226 26.07 -6.89 -11.19
N PRO A 227 26.60 -7.72 -10.26
CA PRO A 227 26.02 -9.01 -9.88
C PRO A 227 24.76 -8.82 -9.02
N ARG A 228 23.79 -8.06 -9.53
CA ARG A 228 22.49 -7.78 -8.90
C ARG A 228 21.39 -7.76 -9.96
N LEU A 229 20.21 -8.26 -9.58
CA LEU A 229 19.01 -8.27 -10.41
C LEU A 229 17.81 -7.77 -9.62
N ALA A 230 16.96 -6.95 -10.21
CA ALA A 230 15.71 -6.50 -9.60
C ALA A 230 14.53 -6.72 -10.54
N LEU A 231 13.43 -7.26 -10.01
CA LEU A 231 12.17 -7.43 -10.75
C LEU A 231 10.95 -7.24 -9.86
N TYR A 232 9.85 -6.85 -10.48
CA TYR A 232 8.52 -7.06 -9.91
C TYR A 232 8.00 -8.44 -10.27
N TYR A 233 7.26 -9.05 -9.35
CA TYR A 233 6.58 -10.32 -9.55
C TYR A 233 5.27 -10.39 -8.77
N GLN A 234 4.18 -10.73 -9.45
CA GLN A 234 2.84 -10.80 -8.85
C GLN A 234 2.52 -12.15 -8.19
N GLY A 235 3.34 -13.19 -8.42
CA GLY A 235 3.15 -14.51 -7.81
C GLY A 235 3.79 -14.67 -6.43
N GLN A 236 3.90 -15.92 -5.97
CA GLN A 236 4.54 -16.27 -4.70
C GLN A 236 6.06 -16.33 -4.87
N PRO A 237 6.84 -15.45 -4.19
CA PRO A 237 8.28 -15.32 -4.45
C PRO A 237 9.06 -16.62 -4.22
N GLU A 238 8.57 -17.53 -3.38
CA GLU A 238 9.14 -18.85 -3.13
C GLU A 238 9.09 -19.77 -4.36
N HIS A 239 8.01 -19.70 -5.14
CA HIS A 239 7.89 -20.46 -6.39
C HIS A 239 8.89 -19.93 -7.43
N LEU A 240 8.98 -18.62 -7.57
CA LEU A 240 9.95 -17.99 -8.46
C LEU A 240 11.39 -18.33 -8.02
N ALA A 241 11.67 -18.28 -6.72
CA ALA A 241 12.98 -18.64 -6.18
C ALA A 241 13.36 -20.09 -6.51
N THR A 242 12.42 -21.03 -6.41
CA THR A 242 12.65 -22.43 -6.76
C THR A 242 13.01 -22.57 -8.24
N GLU A 243 12.21 -21.98 -9.13
CA GLU A 243 12.38 -22.07 -10.60
C GLU A 243 13.65 -21.39 -11.09
N LEU A 244 14.04 -20.27 -10.47
CA LEU A 244 15.25 -19.54 -10.82
C LEU A 244 16.51 -20.07 -10.10
N HIS A 245 16.37 -21.11 -9.27
CA HIS A 245 17.42 -21.66 -8.41
C HIS A 245 18.08 -20.59 -7.51
N LEU A 246 17.25 -19.86 -6.77
CA LEU A 246 17.66 -18.85 -5.82
C LEU A 246 17.67 -19.42 -4.40
N SER A 247 18.64 -18.99 -3.60
CA SER A 247 18.79 -19.30 -2.18
C SER A 247 18.46 -18.06 -1.35
N PRO A 248 17.91 -18.19 -0.12
CA PRO A 248 17.72 -17.04 0.77
C PRO A 248 19.01 -16.32 1.15
N ASP A 249 20.14 -17.02 1.23
CA ASP A 249 21.35 -16.50 1.86
C ASP A 249 22.67 -16.87 1.15
N GLN A 250 22.68 -17.78 0.18
CA GLN A 250 23.90 -18.26 -0.49
C GLN A 250 24.03 -17.80 -1.94
N GLY A 251 25.19 -17.26 -2.29
CA GLY A 251 25.52 -16.85 -3.66
C GLY A 251 26.21 -15.50 -3.75
N LYS A 252 26.69 -15.17 -4.95
CA LYS A 252 27.35 -13.89 -5.26
C LYS A 252 26.40 -12.90 -5.92
N THR A 253 25.45 -13.39 -6.73
CA THR A 253 24.45 -12.56 -7.39
C THR A 253 23.29 -12.30 -6.43
N VAL A 254 22.96 -11.03 -6.19
CA VAL A 254 21.82 -10.63 -5.34
C VAL A 254 20.58 -10.42 -6.19
N VAL A 255 19.45 -11.01 -5.81
CA VAL A 255 18.19 -10.89 -6.55
C VAL A 255 17.12 -10.28 -5.66
N PHE A 256 16.63 -9.10 -6.06
CA PHE A 256 15.54 -8.38 -5.40
C PHE A 256 14.23 -8.71 -6.11
N VAL A 257 13.31 -9.35 -5.39
CA VAL A 257 11.99 -9.71 -5.89
C VAL A 257 10.97 -8.86 -5.17
N PHE A 258 10.42 -7.86 -5.87
CA PHE A 258 9.41 -6.96 -5.36
C PHE A 258 8.00 -7.49 -5.67
N HIS A 259 7.14 -7.53 -4.66
CA HIS A 259 5.71 -7.69 -4.85
C HIS A 259 5.09 -6.30 -5.12
N PRO A 260 4.55 -6.04 -6.32
CA PRO A 260 4.05 -4.72 -6.67
C PRO A 260 2.85 -4.37 -5.78
N TYR A 261 2.88 -3.21 -5.11
CA TYR A 261 1.78 -2.77 -4.25
C TYR A 261 0.48 -2.47 -5.01
N ASP A 262 0.57 -2.29 -6.33
CA ASP A 262 -0.54 -2.08 -7.24
C ASP A 262 -0.23 -2.70 -8.60
N GLU A 263 -1.22 -3.31 -9.27
CA GLU A 263 -1.04 -3.93 -10.59
C GLU A 263 -0.61 -2.93 -11.68
N SER A 264 -0.89 -1.63 -11.47
CA SER A 264 -0.57 -0.57 -12.43
C SER A 264 0.92 -0.33 -12.64
N LEU A 265 1.77 -0.83 -11.74
CA LEU A 265 3.23 -0.79 -11.90
C LEU A 265 3.69 -1.59 -13.12
N LEU A 266 2.92 -2.61 -13.53
CA LEU A 266 3.21 -3.44 -14.70
C LEU A 266 2.45 -3.00 -15.96
N TRP A 267 1.66 -1.92 -15.90
CA TRP A 267 0.94 -1.44 -17.08
C TRP A 267 1.91 -0.99 -18.16
N LYS A 268 1.63 -1.45 -19.39
CA LYS A 268 2.46 -1.17 -20.56
C LYS A 268 3.93 -1.62 -20.38
N ALA A 269 4.18 -2.61 -19.52
CA ALA A 269 5.46 -3.31 -19.54
C ALA A 269 5.73 -3.83 -20.96
N THR A 270 6.98 -3.72 -21.40
CA THR A 270 7.39 -3.95 -22.79
C THR A 270 8.38 -5.10 -22.87
N GLU A 271 8.28 -5.87 -23.94
CA GLU A 271 9.30 -6.86 -24.26
C GLU A 271 10.61 -6.15 -24.64
N ALA A 272 11.70 -6.62 -24.05
CA ALA A 272 13.06 -6.22 -24.32
C ALA A 272 13.83 -7.38 -24.98
N ARG A 273 15.15 -7.26 -25.12
CA ARG A 273 15.98 -8.32 -25.71
C ARG A 273 15.83 -9.63 -24.93
N ASN A 274 16.01 -10.75 -25.64
CA ASN A 274 16.01 -12.10 -25.07
C ASN A 274 14.68 -12.51 -24.41
N HIS A 275 13.54 -12.03 -24.94
CA HIS A 275 12.20 -12.33 -24.42
C HIS A 275 11.98 -11.92 -22.95
N LEU A 276 12.77 -10.96 -22.47
CA LEU A 276 12.60 -10.40 -21.14
C LEU A 276 11.55 -9.31 -21.15
N THR A 277 10.74 -9.23 -20.10
CA THR A 277 9.81 -8.11 -19.91
C THR A 277 10.45 -7.06 -19.00
N VAL A 278 10.37 -5.79 -19.37
CA VAL A 278 10.82 -4.64 -18.57
C VAL A 278 9.63 -3.75 -18.27
N VAL A 279 9.59 -3.15 -17.07
CA VAL A 279 8.55 -2.16 -16.73
C VAL A 279 8.57 -1.00 -17.73
N HIS A 280 7.42 -0.35 -17.93
CA HIS A 280 7.35 0.82 -18.80
C HIS A 280 8.37 1.89 -18.37
N PRO A 281 9.01 2.66 -19.28
CA PRO A 281 9.99 3.70 -18.93
C PRO A 281 9.52 4.69 -17.86
N LEU A 282 8.22 5.00 -17.84
CA LEU A 282 7.58 5.79 -16.78
C LEU A 282 7.77 5.16 -15.39
N GLN A 283 7.48 3.87 -15.25
CA GLN A 283 7.64 3.15 -13.98
C GLN A 283 9.12 3.01 -13.63
N LEU A 284 9.97 2.71 -14.62
CA LEU A 284 11.41 2.59 -14.42
C LEU A 284 12.02 3.89 -13.89
N TYR A 285 11.58 5.03 -14.41
CA TYR A 285 11.97 6.34 -13.92
C TYR A 285 11.58 6.54 -12.45
N LEU A 286 10.34 6.22 -12.08
CA LEU A 286 9.87 6.34 -10.69
C LEU A 286 10.71 5.47 -9.75
N ASP A 287 10.97 4.22 -10.12
CA ASP A 287 11.73 3.27 -9.30
C ASP A 287 13.17 3.72 -9.07
N LEU A 288 13.86 4.13 -10.14
CA LEU A 288 15.22 4.66 -10.06
C LEU A 288 15.28 5.99 -9.30
N SER A 289 14.19 6.76 -9.29
CA SER A 289 14.13 8.04 -8.57
C SER A 289 14.01 7.91 -7.05
N SER A 290 13.72 6.71 -6.53
CA SER A 290 13.79 6.40 -5.09
C SER A 290 15.19 6.03 -4.60
N GLY A 291 16.18 6.02 -5.51
CA GLY A 291 17.52 5.51 -5.30
C GLY A 291 18.58 6.55 -4.95
N ASP A 292 19.84 6.13 -5.06
CA ASP A 292 21.03 6.97 -4.88
C ASP A 292 21.37 7.84 -6.10
N GLU A 293 22.50 8.56 -6.07
CA GLU A 293 22.93 9.43 -7.17
C GLU A 293 23.15 8.69 -8.50
N GLU A 294 23.60 7.44 -8.46
CA GLU A 294 23.80 6.63 -9.66
C GLU A 294 22.44 6.25 -10.27
N GLU A 295 21.49 5.85 -9.43
CA GLU A 295 20.13 5.53 -9.84
C GLU A 295 19.40 6.77 -10.38
N LEU A 296 19.54 7.93 -9.73
CA LEU A 296 19.03 9.21 -10.24
C LEU A 296 19.64 9.58 -11.59
N ARG A 297 20.92 9.28 -11.84
CA ARG A 297 21.55 9.47 -13.15
C ARG A 297 20.94 8.56 -14.20
N LEU A 298 20.68 7.30 -13.87
CA LEU A 298 19.98 6.37 -14.77
C LEU A 298 18.55 6.84 -15.05
N ALA A 299 17.82 7.32 -14.04
CA ALA A 299 16.46 7.84 -14.20
C ALA A 299 16.42 8.97 -15.24
N ARG A 300 17.32 9.96 -15.13
CA ARG A 300 17.40 11.07 -16.10
C ARG A 300 17.62 10.57 -17.53
N ARG A 301 18.54 9.62 -17.73
CA ARG A 301 18.81 9.01 -19.05
C ARG A 301 17.59 8.26 -19.59
N VAL A 302 16.86 7.54 -18.74
CA VAL A 302 15.60 6.86 -19.13
C VAL A 302 14.57 7.89 -19.60
N ARG A 303 14.36 8.97 -18.84
CA ARG A 303 13.41 10.04 -19.23
C ARG A 303 13.79 10.68 -20.56
N GLU A 304 15.04 11.13 -20.69
CA GLU A 304 15.55 11.82 -21.88
C GLU A 304 15.40 10.98 -23.14
N ARG A 305 15.64 9.66 -23.04
CA ARG A 305 15.62 8.77 -24.21
C ARG A 305 14.23 8.22 -24.57
N PHE A 306 13.36 8.00 -23.57
CA PHE A 306 12.12 7.22 -23.78
C PHE A 306 10.83 7.96 -23.48
N LEU A 307 10.85 9.02 -22.67
CA LEU A 307 9.64 9.79 -22.35
C LEU A 307 9.55 11.07 -23.18
N GLY A 308 10.69 11.68 -23.53
CA GLY A 308 10.74 12.83 -24.44
C GLY A 308 10.25 14.14 -23.84
N TRP A 309 10.06 14.19 -22.52
CA TRP A 309 9.66 15.37 -21.73
C TRP A 309 10.27 15.33 -20.32
#